data_AF-A0A2K6MEY1-F1
#
_entry.id   AF-A0A2K6MEY1-F1
#
_cell.length_a   1.000
_cell.length_b   1.000
_cell.length_c   1.000
_cell.angle_alpha   90.00
_cell.angle_beta   90.00
_cell.angle_gamma   90.00
#
_symmetry.space_group_name_H-M   'P 1'
#
loop_
_entity.id
_entity.type
_entity.pdbx_description
1 polymer ?
#
loop_
_entity_poly.entity_id
_entity_poly.type
_entity_poly.pdbx_seq_one_letter_code
_entity_poly.pdbx_strand_id
1 'polypeptide(L)'
;MDQWTLQMGYPVITILGNTTAENRIIITQQHFIYDISAKTKALKLQNSSYLWQIPLTIVVGNRSHVSSEAIIWVSNKSEHHRITYLDKGSWLLGNINQTGYFRVNYDLRNWRLLIDQLIRNHEVLSVSNRAGLIDDAFSLARAGYLPQNIPLEIIRYLSEEKDFLPWHAASRALYPLDKLLDRMENYNVFNEYILKQVATTYIKLGWPKNNFNGSLVQASYQHEELRREVIMLACSFGNKHCHQQASTLISDWISSNRNRIPLNVRDIVYCTGVSLLDEDVWEFIWMKFHSTTAVSEKKILLEALTCSDDRNLLNRLLNLSLNSEVVLDQDAIDVIIHVARNPHGRDLAWKFFRDKWKILNTSCSKIYSQDILFHGENSLAPTL
;
A
#
# COMPACT_ATOMS: atom_id res chain seq x y z
N MET A 1 1.07 28.81 -10.13
CA MET A 1 0.68 27.37 -10.15
C MET A 1 1.25 26.64 -11.37
N ASP A 2 1.71 27.35 -12.39
CA ASP A 2 2.19 26.81 -13.67
C ASP A 2 3.18 25.64 -13.53
N GLN A 3 4.16 25.76 -12.64
CA GLN A 3 5.13 24.69 -12.38
C GLN A 3 4.52 23.42 -11.75
N TRP A 4 3.30 23.48 -11.23
CA TRP A 4 2.59 22.33 -10.69
C TRP A 4 1.56 21.76 -11.68
N THR A 5 1.14 22.52 -12.68
CA THR A 5 0.05 22.14 -13.59
C THR A 5 0.48 21.91 -15.05
N LEU A 6 1.57 22.54 -15.49
CA LEU A 6 2.04 22.48 -16.89
C LEU A 6 3.20 21.50 -17.10
N GLN A 7 3.78 20.94 -16.04
CA GLN A 7 4.83 19.93 -16.11
C GLN A 7 4.42 18.68 -15.35
N MET A 8 4.80 17.52 -15.89
CA MET A 8 4.48 16.23 -15.28
C MET A 8 5.35 15.94 -14.05
N GLY A 9 4.83 15.10 -13.16
CA GLY A 9 5.56 14.58 -12.01
C GLY A 9 5.57 15.53 -10.82
N TYR A 10 6.47 15.26 -9.88
CA TYR A 10 6.61 16.03 -8.64
C TYR A 10 8.07 15.97 -8.14
N PRO A 11 8.49 16.91 -7.28
CA PRO A 11 9.86 16.93 -6.78
C PRO A 11 10.08 16.00 -5.59
N VAL A 12 11.32 15.57 -5.42
CA VAL A 12 11.88 15.17 -4.13
C VAL A 12 12.77 16.30 -3.62
N ILE A 13 12.51 16.73 -2.39
CA ILE A 13 13.35 17.64 -1.63
C ILE A 13 14.35 16.81 -0.84
N THR A 14 15.64 17.12 -0.91
CA THR A 14 16.66 16.54 -0.03
C THR A 14 17.20 17.62 0.90
N ILE A 15 17.08 17.40 2.20
CA ILE A 15 17.58 18.29 3.25
C ILE A 15 18.85 17.67 3.84
N LEU A 16 19.96 18.37 3.68
CA LEU A 16 21.26 17.96 4.21
C LEU A 16 21.65 18.89 5.36
N GLY A 17 21.80 18.33 6.56
CA GLY A 17 22.29 19.08 7.72
C GLY A 17 23.79 19.32 7.61
N ASN A 18 24.24 20.58 7.56
CA ASN A 18 25.67 20.88 7.72
C ASN A 18 26.00 20.93 9.22
N THR A 19 26.95 20.10 9.64
CA THR A 19 27.37 19.93 11.04
C THR A 19 28.46 20.91 11.48
N THR A 20 28.82 21.84 10.61
CA THR A 20 29.74 22.94 10.93
C THR A 20 29.01 24.08 11.65
N ALA A 21 29.78 24.88 12.38
CA ALA A 21 29.39 25.81 13.45
C ALA A 21 28.31 26.89 13.15
N GLU A 22 27.64 26.85 12.01
CA GLU A 22 26.75 27.91 11.53
C GLU A 22 25.27 27.53 11.36
N ASN A 23 24.85 26.34 11.79
CA ASN A 23 23.45 25.84 11.70
C ASN A 23 22.84 26.02 10.30
N ARG A 24 23.62 25.71 9.26
CA ARG A 24 23.18 25.80 7.86
C ARG A 24 22.66 24.44 7.39
N ILE A 25 21.57 24.47 6.64
CA ILE A 25 21.07 23.33 5.89
C ILE A 25 21.21 23.60 4.40
N ILE A 26 21.41 22.55 3.63
CA ILE A 26 21.37 22.58 2.17
C ILE A 26 20.08 21.90 1.77
N ILE A 27 19.24 22.60 1.01
CA ILE A 27 18.00 22.06 0.45
C ILE A 27 18.18 21.97 -1.05
N THR A 28 18.00 20.76 -1.60
CA THR A 28 18.01 20.54 -3.04
C THR A 28 16.66 19.99 -3.51
N GLN A 29 16.20 20.44 -4.67
CA GLN A 29 15.04 19.86 -5.35
C GLN A 29 15.44 19.18 -6.66
N GLN A 30 14.77 18.08 -6.97
CA GLN A 30 14.92 17.36 -8.24
C GLN A 30 13.63 16.60 -8.56
N HIS A 31 13.37 16.34 -9.83
CA HIS A 31 12.24 15.49 -10.24
C HIS A 31 12.40 14.08 -9.63
N PHE A 32 11.39 13.62 -8.89
CA PHE A 32 11.35 12.27 -8.34
C PHE A 32 11.01 11.25 -9.43
N ILE A 33 11.91 10.29 -9.66
CA ILE A 33 11.75 9.24 -10.69
C ILE A 33 12.14 7.90 -10.07
N TYR A 34 11.34 6.85 -10.31
CA TYR A 34 11.66 5.48 -9.87
C TYR A 34 12.76 4.81 -10.70
N ASP A 35 12.78 5.03 -12.01
CA ASP A 35 13.70 4.39 -12.94
C ASP A 35 15.09 5.06 -12.94
N ILE A 36 16.09 4.33 -12.45
CA ILE A 36 17.50 4.75 -12.38
C ILE A 36 18.12 4.90 -13.80
N SER A 37 17.66 4.11 -14.76
CA SER A 37 18.10 4.21 -16.16
C SER A 37 17.53 5.47 -16.83
N ALA A 38 16.27 5.82 -16.53
CA ALA A 38 15.67 7.08 -16.91
C ALA A 38 16.37 8.27 -16.24
N LYS A 39 16.81 8.16 -14.97
CA LYS A 39 17.67 9.19 -14.33
C LYS A 39 18.94 9.41 -15.13
N THR A 40 19.61 8.33 -15.54
CA THR A 40 20.86 8.41 -16.31
C THR A 40 20.65 9.01 -17.70
N LYS A 41 19.52 8.73 -18.36
CA LYS A 41 19.13 9.36 -19.63
C LYS A 41 18.68 10.82 -19.46
N ALA A 42 17.93 11.15 -18.42
CA ALA A 42 17.50 12.51 -18.10
C ALA A 42 18.70 13.41 -17.72
N LEU A 43 19.72 12.85 -17.04
CA LEU A 43 20.99 13.54 -16.81
C LEU A 43 21.76 13.81 -18.11
N LYS A 44 21.59 12.97 -19.14
CA LYS A 44 22.18 13.17 -20.48
C LYS A 44 21.38 14.15 -21.34
N LEU A 45 20.06 14.21 -21.17
CA LEU A 45 19.16 15.15 -21.84
C LEU A 45 19.01 16.42 -20.97
N GLN A 46 20.02 17.30 -21.00
CA GLN A 46 20.08 18.55 -20.23
C GLN A 46 18.96 19.59 -20.50
N ASN A 47 17.83 19.23 -21.13
CA ASN A 47 16.92 20.20 -21.76
C ASN A 47 15.61 20.51 -21.02
N SER A 48 15.37 19.99 -19.81
CA SER A 48 14.22 20.44 -19.01
C SER A 48 14.59 20.50 -17.53
N SER A 49 14.96 21.68 -17.05
CA SER A 49 15.12 21.93 -15.62
C SER A 49 13.75 21.91 -14.95
N TYR A 50 13.25 20.72 -14.63
CA TYR A 50 12.09 20.55 -13.76
C TYR A 50 12.38 21.24 -12.42
N LEU A 51 11.76 22.38 -12.21
CA LEU A 51 11.83 23.19 -11.00
C LEU A 51 10.41 23.56 -10.58
N TRP A 52 10.21 23.60 -9.28
CA TRP A 52 8.95 23.96 -8.65
C TRP A 52 9.20 25.08 -7.63
N GLN A 53 8.21 25.95 -7.46
CA GLN A 53 8.08 26.84 -6.31
C GLN A 53 7.44 26.03 -5.18
N ILE A 54 8.25 25.66 -4.20
CA ILE A 54 7.85 24.72 -3.15
C ILE A 54 7.78 25.46 -1.82
N PRO A 55 6.59 25.60 -1.20
CA PRO A 55 6.47 26.06 0.18
C PRO A 55 6.82 24.89 1.12
N LEU A 56 8.11 24.76 1.46
CA LEU A 56 8.59 23.74 2.37
C LEU A 56 8.32 24.16 3.81
N THR A 57 7.34 23.52 4.44
CA THR A 57 7.15 23.58 5.89
C THR A 57 8.22 22.74 6.58
N ILE A 58 8.84 23.26 7.65
CA ILE A 58 9.92 22.59 8.37
C ILE A 58 9.81 22.82 9.88
N VAL A 59 10.11 21.78 10.65
CA VAL A 59 10.28 21.86 12.11
C VAL A 59 11.62 21.24 12.52
N VAL A 60 12.15 21.74 13.62
CA VAL A 60 13.27 21.12 14.34
C VAL A 60 12.70 20.48 15.59
N GLY A 61 13.04 19.23 15.84
CA GLY A 61 12.62 18.55 17.05
C GLY A 61 13.75 17.79 17.71
N ASN A 62 13.57 17.54 18.99
CA ASN A 62 14.40 16.64 19.78
C ASN A 62 13.49 15.74 20.62
N ARG A 63 14.08 15.07 21.62
CA ARG A 63 13.36 14.08 22.44
C ARG A 63 12.11 14.60 23.15
N SER A 64 12.06 15.88 23.50
CA SER A 64 11.02 16.45 24.35
C SER A 64 10.36 17.71 23.79
N HIS A 65 10.89 18.27 22.71
CA HIS A 65 10.42 19.53 22.17
C HIS A 65 10.42 19.52 20.64
N VAL A 66 9.39 20.12 20.06
CA VAL A 66 9.28 20.42 18.62
C VAL A 66 9.11 21.93 18.50
N SER A 67 9.92 22.55 17.65
CA SER A 67 9.86 23.98 17.38
C SER A 67 8.54 24.36 16.69
N SER A 68 8.24 25.66 16.67
CA SER A 68 7.21 26.17 15.77
C SER A 68 7.57 25.86 14.31
N GLU A 69 6.54 25.64 13.51
CA GLU A 69 6.65 25.44 12.06
C GLU A 69 7.18 26.71 11.39
N ALA A 70 8.18 26.53 10.52
CA ALA A 70 8.70 27.57 9.64
C ALA A 70 8.42 27.20 8.18
N ILE A 71 8.29 28.21 7.32
CA ILE A 71 8.09 28.03 5.88
C ILE A 71 9.32 28.54 5.13
N ILE A 72 9.89 27.70 4.27
CA ILE A 72 10.97 28.04 3.35
C ILE A 72 10.43 27.91 1.93
N TRP A 73 10.49 29.00 1.15
CA TRP A 73 10.20 28.94 -0.28
C TRP A 73 11.44 28.48 -1.03
N VAL A 74 11.39 27.27 -1.57
CA VAL A 74 12.47 26.68 -2.37
C VAL A 74 12.17 26.94 -3.84
N SER A 75 13.03 27.70 -4.51
CA SER A 75 12.82 28.13 -5.90
C SER A 75 13.92 27.62 -6.84
N ASN A 76 15.13 27.46 -6.33
CA ASN A 76 16.29 27.00 -7.08
C ASN A 76 16.56 25.50 -6.86
N LYS A 77 17.41 24.93 -7.71
CA LYS A 77 17.81 23.52 -7.63
C LYS A 77 18.52 23.17 -6.32
N SER A 78 19.29 24.11 -5.77
CA SER A 78 20.05 23.97 -4.53
C SER A 78 20.11 25.32 -3.83
N GLU A 79 19.78 25.35 -2.54
CA GLU A 79 19.77 26.57 -1.72
C GLU A 79 20.33 26.32 -0.32
N HIS A 80 20.89 27.36 0.28
CA HIS A 80 21.37 27.34 1.65
C HIS A 80 20.45 28.14 2.55
N HIS A 81 20.01 27.53 3.65
CA HIS A 81 19.12 28.17 4.62
C HIS A 81 19.71 28.03 6.03
N ARG A 82 19.44 29.01 6.89
CA ARG A 82 19.84 28.95 8.31
C ARG A 82 18.65 28.50 9.14
N ILE A 83 18.87 27.52 10.00
CA ILE A 83 17.85 27.02 10.91
C ILE A 83 18.27 27.35 12.35
N THR A 84 17.39 28.03 13.07
CA THR A 84 17.62 28.32 14.49
C THR A 84 17.48 27.01 15.29
N TYR A 85 18.30 26.84 16.33
CA TYR A 85 18.22 25.71 17.27
C TYR A 85 18.56 24.31 16.70
N LEU A 86 19.45 24.22 15.70
CA LEU A 86 19.97 22.93 15.24
C LEU A 86 21.11 22.42 16.14
N ASP A 87 20.78 21.70 17.22
CA ASP A 87 21.79 21.03 18.04
C ASP A 87 22.19 19.66 17.44
N LYS A 88 23.20 18.99 18.01
CA LYS A 88 23.64 17.68 17.50
C LYS A 88 22.59 16.57 17.66
N GLY A 89 21.64 16.70 18.58
CA GLY A 89 20.63 15.68 18.88
C GLY A 89 19.29 15.92 18.17
N SER A 90 19.15 17.06 17.49
CA SER A 90 17.90 17.47 16.87
C SER A 90 17.73 16.84 15.49
N TRP A 91 16.53 16.37 15.22
CA TRP A 91 16.08 15.95 13.90
C TRP A 91 15.35 17.13 13.21
N LEU A 92 15.44 17.13 11.89
CA LEU A 92 14.67 17.99 10.99
C LEU A 92 13.56 17.17 10.35
N LEU A 93 12.38 17.77 10.24
CA LEU A 93 11.26 17.20 9.52
C LEU A 93 10.70 18.26 8.58
N GLY A 94 10.68 17.94 7.28
CA GLY A 94 10.04 18.75 6.25
C GLY A 94 8.66 18.20 5.87
N ASN A 95 7.86 19.05 5.24
CA ASN A 95 6.49 18.75 4.79
C ASN A 95 5.54 18.34 5.94
N ILE A 96 5.38 19.24 6.89
CA ILE A 96 4.51 19.04 8.06
C ILE A 96 3.08 18.70 7.62
N ASN A 97 2.59 17.59 8.17
CA ASN A 97 1.32 16.95 7.87
C ASN A 97 1.14 16.51 6.41
N GLN A 98 2.22 16.41 5.63
CA GLN A 98 2.19 16.00 4.23
C GLN A 98 1.26 16.87 3.37
N THR A 99 1.26 18.18 3.64
CA THR A 99 0.39 19.15 2.95
C THR A 99 0.91 19.54 1.57
N GLY A 100 2.23 19.44 1.36
CA GLY A 100 2.88 19.68 0.09
C GLY A 100 2.91 18.42 -0.79
N TYR A 101 2.71 18.61 -2.11
CA TYR A 101 2.76 17.53 -3.10
C TYR A 101 4.19 17.21 -3.55
N PHE A 102 5.04 16.79 -2.61
CA PHE A 102 6.44 16.43 -2.84
C PHE A 102 6.93 15.47 -1.77
N ARG A 103 8.02 14.75 -2.07
CA ARG A 103 8.66 13.83 -1.12
C ARG A 103 9.82 14.50 -0.42
N VAL A 104 10.12 14.10 0.82
CA VAL A 104 11.27 14.63 1.56
C VAL A 104 12.26 13.53 1.89
N ASN A 105 13.50 13.73 1.48
CA ASN A 105 14.66 12.93 1.83
C ASN A 105 15.57 13.72 2.75
N TYR A 106 16.35 12.99 3.54
CA TYR A 106 17.33 13.56 4.46
C TYR A 106 18.66 12.83 4.33
N ASP A 107 19.72 13.41 4.88
CA ASP A 107 20.94 12.65 5.13
C ASP A 107 20.71 11.49 6.13
N LEU A 108 21.58 10.48 6.08
CA LEU A 108 21.43 9.27 6.91
C LEU A 108 21.45 9.55 8.41
N ARG A 109 22.11 10.62 8.85
CA ARG A 109 22.13 10.97 10.27
C ARG A 109 20.74 11.45 10.69
N ASN A 110 20.12 12.34 9.91
CA ASN A 110 18.78 12.82 10.22
C ASN A 110 17.73 11.69 10.18
N TRP A 111 17.80 10.81 9.18
CA TRP A 111 16.95 9.61 9.14
C TRP A 111 17.07 8.76 10.41
N ARG A 112 18.29 8.53 10.90
CA ARG A 112 18.51 7.78 12.16
C ARG A 112 17.96 8.49 13.38
N LEU A 113 18.03 9.82 13.44
CA LEU A 113 17.44 10.60 14.52
C LEU A 113 15.91 10.52 14.51
N LEU A 114 15.28 10.57 13.33
CA LEU A 114 13.84 10.36 13.17
C LEU A 114 13.43 8.94 13.57
N ILE A 115 14.21 7.92 13.20
CA ILE A 115 14.00 6.52 13.64
C ILE A 115 14.09 6.42 15.17
N ASP A 116 15.12 7.01 15.80
CA ASP A 116 15.25 7.01 17.27
C ASP A 116 14.06 7.72 17.93
N GLN A 117 13.57 8.82 17.35
CA GLN A 117 12.37 9.50 17.83
C GLN A 117 11.12 8.60 17.74
N LEU A 118 10.89 7.95 16.61
CA LEU A 118 9.75 7.04 16.41
C LEU A 118 9.79 5.86 17.38
N ILE A 119 10.95 5.24 17.58
CA ILE A 119 11.11 4.10 18.49
C ILE A 119 10.90 4.52 19.96
N ARG A 120 11.40 5.69 20.36
CA ARG A 120 11.30 6.15 21.76
C ARG A 120 9.92 6.72 22.09
N ASN A 121 9.43 7.61 21.25
CA ASN A 121 8.16 8.29 21.43
C ASN A 121 7.65 8.84 20.08
N HIS A 122 6.95 7.98 19.34
CA HIS A 122 6.36 8.34 18.06
C HIS A 122 5.25 9.41 18.19
N GLU A 123 4.59 9.54 19.35
CA GLU A 123 3.48 10.48 19.56
C GLU A 123 3.92 11.96 19.52
N VAL A 124 5.23 12.24 19.57
CA VAL A 124 5.78 13.59 19.30
C VAL A 124 5.55 14.04 17.86
N LEU A 125 5.48 13.08 16.92
CA LEU A 125 5.19 13.33 15.51
C LEU A 125 3.70 13.09 15.25
N SER A 126 3.06 14.00 14.52
CA SER A 126 1.66 13.82 14.12
C SER A 126 1.45 12.55 13.30
N VAL A 127 0.24 12.00 13.33
CA VAL A 127 -0.13 10.78 12.60
C VAL A 127 0.22 10.87 11.12
N SER A 128 -0.09 12.01 10.48
CA SER A 128 0.22 12.27 9.07
C SER A 128 1.73 12.30 8.81
N ASN A 129 2.52 12.87 9.72
CA ASN A 129 3.98 12.89 9.58
C ASN A 129 4.58 11.49 9.67
N ARG A 130 4.10 10.65 10.60
CA ARG A 130 4.57 9.27 10.73
C ARG A 130 4.26 8.44 9.49
N ALA A 131 3.03 8.54 8.98
CA ALA A 131 2.64 7.88 7.74
C ALA A 131 3.46 8.37 6.53
N GLY A 132 3.66 9.69 6.43
CA GLY A 132 4.49 10.30 5.39
C GLY A 132 5.94 9.83 5.43
N LEU A 133 6.56 9.73 6.63
CA LEU A 133 7.91 9.21 6.79
C LEU A 133 8.06 7.77 6.31
N ILE A 134 7.07 6.92 6.61
CA ILE A 134 7.04 5.52 6.12
C ILE A 134 6.92 5.51 4.60
N ASP A 135 5.93 6.20 4.03
CA ASP A 135 5.69 6.23 2.58
C ASP A 135 6.89 6.80 1.80
N ASP A 136 7.47 7.90 2.28
CA ASP A 136 8.66 8.50 1.70
C ASP A 136 9.86 7.56 1.79
N ALA A 137 10.14 6.96 2.93
CA ALA A 137 11.29 6.09 3.08
C ALA A 137 11.24 4.91 2.08
N PHE A 138 10.11 4.20 2.01
CA PHE A 138 9.96 3.08 1.07
C PHE A 138 10.02 3.54 -0.40
N SER A 139 9.38 4.66 -0.74
CA SER A 139 9.40 5.20 -2.10
C SER A 139 10.80 5.66 -2.53
N LEU A 140 11.51 6.35 -1.63
CA LEU A 140 12.89 6.81 -1.83
C LEU A 140 13.84 5.63 -1.98
N ALA A 141 13.70 4.59 -1.16
CA ALA A 141 14.53 3.40 -1.24
C ALA A 141 14.27 2.61 -2.53
N ARG A 142 13.00 2.42 -2.91
CA ARG A 142 12.62 1.83 -4.19
C ARG A 142 13.22 2.59 -5.38
N ALA A 143 13.25 3.92 -5.31
CA ALA A 143 13.83 4.77 -6.34
C ALA A 143 15.38 4.90 -6.23
N GLY A 144 16.03 4.28 -5.24
CA GLY A 144 17.48 4.33 -5.06
C GLY A 144 18.04 5.64 -4.48
N TYR A 145 17.20 6.49 -3.88
CA TYR A 145 17.65 7.70 -3.15
C TYR A 145 18.03 7.41 -1.69
N LEU A 146 17.61 6.28 -1.16
CA LEU A 146 17.81 5.87 0.24
C LEU A 146 18.24 4.41 0.29
N PRO A 147 19.18 4.01 1.18
CA PRO A 147 19.52 2.62 1.38
C PRO A 147 18.33 1.78 1.86
N GLN A 148 18.22 0.54 1.36
CA GLN A 148 17.07 -0.34 1.61
C GLN A 148 16.90 -0.75 3.08
N ASN A 149 17.94 -0.65 3.90
CA ASN A 149 17.83 -0.93 5.34
C ASN A 149 17.07 0.16 6.10
N ILE A 150 17.06 1.41 5.63
CA ILE A 150 16.44 2.53 6.37
C ILE A 150 14.92 2.39 6.50
N PRO A 151 14.14 2.08 5.45
CA PRO A 151 12.70 1.85 5.60
C PRO A 151 12.37 0.67 6.51
N LEU A 152 13.18 -0.39 6.44
CA LEU A 152 13.04 -1.54 7.32
C LEU A 152 13.32 -1.15 8.78
N GLU A 153 14.35 -0.34 9.03
CA GLU A 153 14.63 0.19 10.37
C GLU A 153 13.51 1.10 10.90
N ILE A 154 12.86 1.90 10.04
CA ILE A 154 11.71 2.74 10.41
C ILE A 154 10.58 1.87 10.95
N ILE A 155 10.13 0.85 10.21
CA ILE A 155 8.93 0.09 10.60
C ILE A 155 9.08 -0.73 11.90
N ARG A 156 10.28 -0.76 12.50
CA ARG A 156 10.50 -1.36 13.83
C ARG A 156 9.62 -0.75 14.93
N TYR A 157 9.26 0.53 14.79
CA TYR A 157 8.42 1.20 15.79
C TYR A 157 6.94 0.78 15.70
N LEU A 158 6.50 0.17 14.60
CA LEU A 158 5.09 -0.16 14.37
C LEU A 158 4.47 -1.02 15.48
N SER A 159 5.28 -1.84 16.16
CA SER A 159 4.82 -2.62 17.32
C SER A 159 4.20 -1.79 18.45
N GLU A 160 4.52 -0.49 18.51
CA GLU A 160 3.97 0.49 19.45
C GLU A 160 2.95 1.46 18.81
N GLU A 161 2.78 1.43 17.48
CA GLU A 161 1.89 2.33 16.74
C GLU A 161 0.41 1.98 16.96
N LYS A 162 -0.40 3.01 17.21
CA LYS A 162 -1.82 2.90 17.57
C LYS A 162 -2.76 3.50 16.55
N ASP A 163 -2.25 4.25 15.58
CA ASP A 163 -3.06 4.92 14.57
C ASP A 163 -3.10 4.14 13.26
N PHE A 164 -4.23 4.18 12.57
CA PHE A 164 -4.43 3.48 11.30
C PHE A 164 -3.47 3.92 10.19
N LEU A 165 -3.29 5.24 10.03
CA LEU A 165 -2.65 5.77 8.83
C LEU A 165 -1.17 5.34 8.65
N PRO A 166 -0.33 5.28 9.70
CA PRO A 166 1.04 4.77 9.56
C PRO A 166 1.10 3.26 9.30
N TRP A 167 0.19 2.48 9.88
CA TRP A 167 0.03 1.05 9.56
C TRP A 167 -0.35 0.85 8.10
N HIS A 168 -1.27 1.67 7.59
CA HIS A 168 -1.70 1.64 6.19
C HIS A 168 -0.55 2.04 5.24
N ALA A 169 0.22 3.09 5.57
CA ALA A 169 1.40 3.46 4.79
C ALA A 169 2.43 2.31 4.71
N ALA A 170 2.65 1.61 5.83
CA ALA A 170 3.53 0.44 5.86
C ALA A 170 2.99 -0.71 5.01
N SER A 171 1.71 -1.08 5.17
CA SER A 171 1.13 -2.22 4.44
C SER A 171 1.17 -2.02 2.93
N ARG A 172 0.88 -0.80 2.45
CA ARG A 172 0.98 -0.40 1.04
C ARG A 172 2.37 -0.61 0.44
N ALA A 173 3.42 -0.50 1.25
CA ALA A 173 4.80 -0.79 0.83
C ALA A 173 5.18 -2.27 1.00
N LEU A 174 4.64 -2.94 2.03
CA LEU A 174 4.97 -4.32 2.36
C LEU A 174 4.36 -5.34 1.39
N TYR A 175 3.10 -5.17 0.94
CA TYR A 175 2.49 -6.14 0.02
C TYR A 175 3.22 -6.26 -1.32
N PRO A 176 3.64 -5.17 -1.99
CA PRO A 176 4.47 -5.29 -3.20
C PRO A 176 5.83 -5.94 -2.94
N LEU A 177 6.44 -5.68 -1.78
CA LEU A 177 7.72 -6.29 -1.39
C LEU A 177 7.57 -7.79 -1.15
N ASP A 178 6.50 -8.22 -0.48
CA ASP A 178 6.13 -9.62 -0.31
C ASP A 178 6.09 -10.35 -1.66
N LYS A 179 5.37 -9.81 -2.64
CA LYS A 179 5.28 -10.38 -3.99
C LYS A 179 6.59 -10.37 -4.77
N LEU A 180 7.50 -9.46 -4.47
CA LEU A 180 8.83 -9.41 -5.09
C LEU A 180 9.76 -10.47 -4.49
N LEU A 181 9.60 -10.75 -3.19
CA LEU A 181 10.47 -11.63 -2.43
C LEU A 181 9.97 -13.08 -2.37
N ASP A 182 8.74 -13.37 -2.80
CA ASP A 182 8.08 -14.68 -2.71
C ASP A 182 8.86 -15.88 -3.33
N ARG A 183 9.84 -15.61 -4.20
CA ARG A 183 10.71 -16.62 -4.85
C ARG A 183 12.16 -16.58 -4.38
N MET A 184 12.48 -15.75 -3.39
CA MET A 184 13.83 -15.60 -2.85
C MET A 184 14.08 -16.61 -1.73
N GLU A 185 15.31 -17.12 -1.64
CA GLU A 185 15.70 -18.14 -0.64
C GLU A 185 15.42 -17.71 0.82
N ASN A 186 15.60 -16.41 1.12
CA ASN A 186 15.43 -15.85 2.46
C ASN A 186 14.05 -15.22 2.70
N TYR A 187 13.04 -15.56 1.89
CA TYR A 187 11.68 -15.02 2.01
C TYR A 187 11.08 -15.20 3.41
N ASN A 188 11.29 -16.36 4.05
CA ASN A 188 10.79 -16.64 5.39
C ASN A 188 11.33 -15.67 6.45
N VAL A 189 12.58 -15.21 6.32
CA VAL A 189 13.19 -14.24 7.23
C VAL A 189 12.45 -12.89 7.18
N PHE A 190 12.01 -12.49 5.98
CA PHE A 190 11.19 -11.30 5.81
C PHE A 190 9.83 -11.46 6.48
N ASN A 191 9.17 -12.60 6.29
CA ASN A 191 7.87 -12.87 6.93
C ASN A 191 7.95 -12.83 8.45
N GLU A 192 8.95 -13.50 9.04
CA GLU A 192 9.18 -13.47 10.49
C GLU A 192 9.45 -12.05 11.01
N TYR A 193 10.20 -11.25 10.24
CA TYR A 193 10.47 -9.86 10.59
C TYR A 193 9.20 -9.01 10.64
N ILE A 194 8.31 -9.15 9.65
CA ILE A 194 7.04 -8.42 9.59
C ILE A 194 6.10 -8.90 10.70
N LEU A 195 5.96 -10.22 10.89
CA LEU A 195 5.13 -10.79 11.95
C LEU A 195 5.55 -10.31 13.34
N LYS A 196 6.86 -10.10 13.58
CA LYS A 196 7.36 -9.53 14.83
C LYS A 196 6.82 -8.12 15.09
N GLN A 197 6.66 -7.29 14.06
CA GLN A 197 6.10 -5.94 14.24
C GLN A 197 4.58 -5.98 14.46
N VAL A 198 3.89 -6.91 13.80
CA VAL A 198 2.43 -7.06 13.84
C VAL A 198 1.92 -7.70 15.13
N ALA A 199 2.69 -8.61 15.73
CA ALA A 199 2.25 -9.50 16.81
C ALA A 199 1.59 -8.77 18.00
N THR A 200 2.23 -7.72 18.53
CA THR A 200 1.73 -6.99 19.70
C THR A 200 0.36 -6.37 19.43
N THR A 201 0.23 -5.64 18.32
CA THR A 201 -1.01 -4.93 17.95
C THR A 201 -2.11 -5.93 17.56
N TYR A 202 -1.76 -7.03 16.88
CA TYR A 202 -2.71 -8.09 16.54
C TYR A 202 -3.37 -8.71 17.78
N ILE A 203 -2.57 -9.05 18.80
CA ILE A 203 -3.08 -9.62 20.06
C ILE A 203 -3.97 -8.60 20.79
N LYS A 204 -3.55 -7.32 20.82
CA LYS A 204 -4.29 -6.25 21.50
C LYS A 204 -5.66 -5.97 20.86
N LEU A 205 -5.74 -5.94 19.54
CA LEU A 205 -6.97 -5.58 18.81
C LEU A 205 -7.96 -6.74 18.69
N GLY A 206 -7.45 -7.97 18.55
CA GLY A 206 -8.27 -9.17 18.38
C GLY A 206 -9.16 -9.13 17.13
N TRP A 207 -10.02 -10.15 17.01
CA TRP A 207 -10.98 -10.25 15.91
C TRP A 207 -12.31 -9.56 16.25
N PRO A 208 -12.96 -8.91 15.27
CA PRO A 208 -14.27 -8.31 15.49
C PRO A 208 -15.30 -9.37 15.91
N LYS A 209 -16.16 -9.04 16.89
CA LYS A 209 -17.28 -9.88 17.31
C LYS A 209 -18.59 -9.31 16.77
N ASN A 210 -19.48 -10.18 16.31
CA ASN A 210 -20.84 -9.80 15.95
C ASN A 210 -21.68 -9.56 17.22
N ASN A 211 -21.54 -8.39 17.84
CA ASN A 211 -22.41 -7.99 18.94
C ASN A 211 -23.74 -7.45 18.40
N PHE A 212 -24.68 -8.36 18.11
CA PHE A 212 -26.05 -7.96 17.74
C PHE A 212 -26.87 -7.44 18.93
N ASN A 213 -26.43 -7.66 20.19
CA ASN A 213 -27.24 -7.44 21.40
C ASN A 213 -26.58 -6.62 22.52
N GLY A 214 -25.47 -5.92 22.29
CA GLY A 214 -24.77 -5.19 23.37
C GLY A 214 -24.29 -3.83 22.91
N SER A 215 -24.62 -2.79 23.69
CA SER A 215 -24.10 -1.42 23.65
C SER A 215 -22.93 -1.27 22.68
N LEU A 216 -23.22 -0.72 21.49
CA LEU A 216 -22.23 -0.22 20.56
C LEU A 216 -21.37 0.80 21.30
N VAL A 217 -20.32 0.35 21.98
CA VAL A 217 -19.11 1.17 22.04
C VAL A 217 -18.68 1.20 20.58
N GLN A 218 -19.23 2.16 19.85
CA GLN A 218 -18.95 2.40 18.45
C GLN A 218 -17.46 2.69 18.39
N ALA A 219 -16.66 1.64 18.21
CA ALA A 219 -15.24 1.80 17.97
C ALA A 219 -15.13 2.80 16.81
N SER A 220 -14.30 3.83 17.00
CA SER A 220 -14.12 4.85 15.95
C SER A 220 -13.77 4.15 14.64
N TYR A 221 -14.24 4.68 13.51
CA TYR A 221 -13.93 4.12 12.18
C TYR A 221 -12.44 3.78 12.01
N GLN A 222 -11.54 4.66 12.48
CA GLN A 222 -10.10 4.45 12.43
C GLN A 222 -9.61 3.22 13.21
N HIS A 223 -10.27 2.88 14.32
CA HIS A 223 -9.95 1.70 15.12
C HIS A 223 -10.33 0.41 14.39
N GLU A 224 -11.48 0.39 13.69
CA GLU A 224 -11.89 -0.75 12.88
C GLU A 224 -11.00 -0.93 11.65
N GLU A 225 -10.62 0.17 10.99
CA GLU A 225 -9.67 0.14 9.86
C GLU A 225 -8.29 -0.35 10.30
N LEU A 226 -7.78 0.12 11.45
CA LEU A 226 -6.54 -0.38 12.02
C LEU A 226 -6.63 -1.89 12.32
N ARG A 227 -7.71 -2.33 12.96
CA ARG A 227 -7.91 -3.75 13.27
C ARG A 227 -7.90 -4.59 11.99
N ARG A 228 -8.62 -4.16 10.96
CA ARG A 228 -8.64 -4.83 9.65
C ARG A 228 -7.24 -4.89 9.05
N GLU A 229 -6.52 -3.78 9.02
CA GLU A 229 -5.16 -3.68 8.44
C GLU A 229 -4.19 -4.65 9.13
N VAL A 230 -4.22 -4.70 10.47
CA VAL A 230 -3.36 -5.57 11.28
C VAL A 230 -3.71 -7.05 11.10
N ILE A 231 -5.00 -7.39 11.02
CA ILE A 231 -5.44 -8.77 10.72
C ILE A 231 -5.00 -9.18 9.31
N MET A 232 -5.15 -8.29 8.32
CA MET A 232 -4.76 -8.56 6.94
C MET A 232 -3.25 -8.82 6.83
N LEU A 233 -2.41 -7.99 7.46
CA LEU A 233 -0.97 -8.23 7.54
C LEU A 233 -0.67 -9.55 8.25
N ALA A 234 -1.29 -9.82 9.39
CA ALA A 234 -1.04 -11.07 10.13
C ALA A 234 -1.35 -12.31 9.27
N CYS A 235 -2.50 -12.36 8.62
CA CYS A 235 -2.90 -13.49 7.78
C CYS A 235 -2.03 -13.60 6.53
N SER A 236 -1.73 -12.48 5.86
CA SER A 236 -0.93 -12.47 4.62
C SER A 236 0.50 -12.96 4.84
N PHE A 237 1.09 -12.65 6.00
CA PHE A 237 2.46 -13.03 6.35
C PHE A 237 2.56 -14.36 7.12
N GLY A 238 1.49 -15.15 7.17
CA GLY A 238 1.54 -16.52 7.70
C GLY A 238 1.36 -16.67 9.21
N ASN A 239 0.68 -15.72 9.87
CA ASN A 239 0.38 -15.86 11.30
C ASN A 239 -0.55 -17.06 11.55
N LYS A 240 -0.04 -18.07 12.28
CA LYS A 240 -0.76 -19.32 12.57
C LYS A 240 -2.11 -19.11 13.26
N HIS A 241 -2.19 -18.18 14.22
CA HIS A 241 -3.44 -17.89 14.91
C HIS A 241 -4.46 -17.21 13.97
N CYS A 242 -3.99 -16.32 13.08
CA CYS A 242 -4.83 -15.70 12.06
C CYS A 242 -5.42 -16.74 11.10
N HIS A 243 -4.57 -17.64 10.61
CA HIS A 243 -4.97 -18.76 9.74
C HIS A 243 -5.98 -19.69 10.42
N GLN A 244 -5.73 -20.08 11.68
CA GLN A 244 -6.63 -20.92 12.45
C GLN A 244 -8.00 -20.25 12.66
N GLN A 245 -8.00 -18.95 12.99
CA GLN A 245 -9.24 -18.21 13.23
C GLN A 245 -10.05 -18.05 11.93
N ALA A 246 -9.40 -17.70 10.81
CA ALA A 246 -10.05 -17.63 9.51
C ALA A 246 -10.64 -18.99 9.10
N SER A 247 -9.88 -20.07 9.27
CA SER A 247 -10.32 -21.44 8.98
C SER A 247 -11.52 -21.86 9.84
N THR A 248 -11.54 -21.47 11.12
CA THR A 248 -12.67 -21.73 12.02
C THR A 248 -13.92 -20.98 11.55
N LEU A 249 -13.78 -19.68 11.25
CA LEU A 249 -14.89 -18.83 10.83
C LEU A 249 -15.53 -19.29 9.50
N ILE A 250 -14.73 -19.71 8.53
CA ILE A 250 -15.26 -20.23 7.26
C ILE A 250 -15.91 -21.61 7.43
N SER A 251 -15.33 -22.48 8.26
CA SER A 251 -15.91 -23.80 8.59
C SER A 251 -17.25 -23.68 9.32
N ASP A 252 -17.36 -22.72 10.24
CA ASP A 252 -18.61 -22.38 10.93
C ASP A 252 -19.67 -21.87 9.95
N TRP A 253 -19.27 -21.09 8.94
CA TRP A 253 -20.19 -20.64 7.91
C TRP A 253 -20.67 -21.81 7.03
N ILE A 254 -19.77 -22.69 6.60
CA ILE A 254 -20.10 -23.88 5.80
C ILE A 254 -21.09 -24.77 6.56
N SER A 255 -20.78 -25.12 7.81
CA SER A 255 -21.60 -26.04 8.62
C SER A 255 -22.98 -25.48 8.98
N SER A 256 -23.07 -24.18 9.29
CA SER A 256 -24.33 -23.55 9.70
C SER A 256 -25.16 -23.00 8.53
N ASN A 257 -24.55 -22.90 7.34
CA ASN A 257 -25.06 -22.19 6.17
C ASN A 257 -25.48 -20.72 6.46
N ARG A 258 -25.01 -20.14 7.58
CA ARG A 258 -25.30 -18.77 8.00
C ARG A 258 -24.01 -18.00 8.13
N ASN A 259 -23.85 -16.96 7.30
CA ASN A 259 -22.63 -16.17 7.30
C ASN A 259 -22.57 -15.26 8.52
N ARG A 260 -21.79 -15.67 9.52
CA ARG A 260 -21.51 -14.88 10.74
C ARG A 260 -20.16 -14.19 10.69
N ILE A 261 -19.51 -14.14 9.53
CA ILE A 261 -18.21 -13.47 9.40
C ILE A 261 -18.46 -11.96 9.39
N PRO A 262 -17.79 -11.18 10.27
CA PRO A 262 -17.92 -9.73 10.30
C PRO A 262 -17.52 -9.12 8.96
N LEU A 263 -18.32 -8.16 8.48
CA LEU A 263 -18.19 -7.58 7.14
C LEU A 263 -16.79 -7.06 6.83
N ASN A 264 -16.13 -6.43 7.80
CA ASN A 264 -14.81 -5.82 7.66
C ASN A 264 -13.65 -6.81 7.46
N VAL A 265 -13.86 -8.11 7.72
CA VAL A 265 -12.80 -9.14 7.58
C VAL A 265 -13.21 -10.29 6.67
N ARG A 266 -14.35 -10.18 5.96
CA ARG A 266 -14.86 -11.25 5.08
C ARG A 266 -13.88 -11.62 3.98
N ASP A 267 -13.33 -10.63 3.30
CA ASP A 267 -12.33 -10.79 2.26
C ASP A 267 -11.11 -11.57 2.79
N ILE A 268 -10.63 -11.23 3.98
CA ILE A 268 -9.50 -11.90 4.61
C ILE A 268 -9.86 -13.36 4.92
N VAL A 269 -11.03 -13.60 5.52
CA VAL A 269 -11.46 -14.96 5.91
C VAL A 269 -11.69 -15.85 4.68
N TYR A 270 -12.37 -15.34 3.65
CA TYR A 270 -12.64 -16.12 2.45
C TYR A 270 -11.36 -16.47 1.71
N CYS A 271 -10.50 -15.47 1.46
CA CYS A 271 -9.24 -15.67 0.76
C CYS A 271 -8.32 -16.63 1.53
N THR A 272 -8.21 -16.47 2.86
CA THR A 272 -7.40 -17.37 3.71
C THR A 272 -7.96 -18.79 3.72
N GLY A 273 -9.28 -18.94 3.81
CA GLY A 273 -9.93 -20.25 3.75
C GLY A 273 -9.71 -20.97 2.43
N VAL A 274 -9.90 -20.26 1.30
CA VAL A 274 -9.70 -20.81 -0.05
C VAL A 274 -8.21 -21.16 -0.32
N SER A 275 -7.27 -20.42 0.26
CA SER A 275 -5.83 -20.71 0.14
C SER A 275 -5.42 -21.95 0.94
N LEU A 276 -5.92 -22.10 2.18
CA LEU A 276 -5.40 -23.09 3.14
C LEU A 276 -6.20 -24.40 3.21
N LEU A 277 -7.48 -24.38 2.86
CA LEU A 277 -8.38 -25.53 2.98
C LEU A 277 -8.55 -26.26 1.64
N ASP A 278 -9.41 -27.28 1.63
CA ASP A 278 -9.62 -28.15 0.49
C ASP A 278 -10.56 -27.57 -0.59
N GLU A 279 -10.71 -28.30 -1.69
CA GLU A 279 -11.55 -27.95 -2.83
C GLU A 279 -13.02 -27.70 -2.43
N ASP A 280 -13.52 -28.35 -1.38
CA ASP A 280 -14.89 -28.17 -0.89
C ASP A 280 -15.16 -26.73 -0.45
N VAL A 281 -14.16 -26.06 0.14
CA VAL A 281 -14.25 -24.65 0.51
C VAL A 281 -14.33 -23.77 -0.73
N TRP A 282 -13.55 -24.07 -1.77
CA TRP A 282 -13.61 -23.34 -3.05
C TRP A 282 -14.99 -23.49 -3.70
N GLU A 283 -15.52 -24.72 -3.77
CA GLU A 283 -16.85 -25.00 -4.33
C GLU A 283 -17.97 -24.33 -3.53
N PHE A 284 -17.85 -24.28 -2.21
CA PHE A 284 -18.79 -23.55 -1.38
C PHE A 284 -18.78 -22.05 -1.70
N ILE A 285 -17.60 -21.41 -1.80
CA ILE A 285 -17.49 -20.00 -2.17
C ILE A 285 -18.03 -19.75 -3.58
N TRP A 286 -17.76 -20.67 -4.52
CA TRP A 286 -18.28 -20.62 -5.89
C TRP A 286 -19.81 -20.66 -5.93
N MET A 287 -20.42 -21.59 -5.18
CA MET A 287 -21.87 -21.64 -4.99
C MET A 287 -22.41 -20.34 -4.40
N LYS A 288 -21.73 -19.76 -3.40
CA LYS A 288 -22.15 -18.51 -2.77
C LYS A 288 -22.08 -17.32 -3.74
N PHE A 289 -21.05 -17.26 -4.57
CA PHE A 289 -20.88 -16.26 -5.61
C PHE A 289 -22.07 -16.23 -6.59
N HIS A 290 -22.58 -17.41 -6.98
CA HIS A 290 -23.75 -17.51 -7.84
C HIS A 290 -25.08 -17.24 -7.13
N SER A 291 -25.17 -17.56 -5.83
CA SER A 291 -26.41 -17.39 -5.06
C SER A 291 -26.68 -15.95 -4.60
N THR A 292 -25.66 -15.12 -4.50
CA THR A 292 -25.79 -13.76 -3.95
C THR A 292 -26.24 -12.77 -5.01
N THR A 293 -27.14 -11.86 -4.62
CA THR A 293 -27.55 -10.70 -5.44
C THR A 293 -26.80 -9.42 -5.06
N ALA A 294 -26.05 -9.42 -3.95
CA ALA A 294 -25.31 -8.26 -3.48
C ALA A 294 -24.01 -8.11 -4.28
N VAL A 295 -23.90 -7.05 -5.08
CA VAL A 295 -22.73 -6.77 -5.94
C VAL A 295 -21.43 -6.67 -5.14
N SER A 296 -21.46 -6.03 -3.96
CA SER A 296 -20.28 -5.91 -3.09
C SER A 296 -19.79 -7.27 -2.59
N GLU A 297 -20.69 -8.13 -2.12
CA GLU A 297 -20.36 -9.49 -1.68
C GLU A 297 -19.87 -10.35 -2.85
N LYS A 298 -20.48 -10.20 -4.02
CA LYS A 298 -20.11 -10.94 -5.23
C LYS A 298 -18.65 -10.68 -5.63
N LYS A 299 -18.19 -9.42 -5.57
CA LYS A 299 -16.79 -9.06 -5.82
C LYS A 299 -15.83 -9.71 -4.83
N ILE A 300 -16.16 -9.69 -3.54
CA ILE A 300 -15.32 -10.29 -2.48
C ILE A 300 -15.21 -11.81 -2.67
N LEU A 301 -16.32 -12.48 -2.97
CA LEU A 301 -16.33 -13.92 -3.24
C LEU A 301 -15.52 -14.27 -4.49
N LEU A 302 -15.65 -13.48 -5.56
CA LEU A 302 -14.88 -13.67 -6.79
C LEU A 302 -13.38 -13.50 -6.57
N GLU A 303 -12.96 -12.47 -5.83
CA GLU A 303 -11.57 -12.27 -5.47
C GLU A 303 -11.04 -13.42 -4.61
N ALA A 304 -11.82 -13.89 -3.63
CA ALA A 304 -11.43 -15.01 -2.76
C ALA A 304 -11.18 -16.32 -3.53
N LEU A 305 -11.96 -16.61 -4.58
CA LEU A 305 -11.75 -17.79 -5.43
C LEU A 305 -10.38 -17.80 -6.12
N THR A 306 -9.78 -16.62 -6.32
CA THR A 306 -8.44 -16.48 -6.91
C THR A 306 -7.30 -16.71 -5.91
N CYS A 307 -7.60 -16.84 -4.62
CA CYS A 307 -6.62 -17.08 -3.57
C CYS A 307 -6.20 -18.54 -3.42
N SER A 308 -6.77 -19.46 -4.20
CA SER A 308 -6.45 -20.89 -4.08
C SER A 308 -4.99 -21.18 -4.37
N ASP A 309 -4.39 -22.09 -3.60
CA ASP A 309 -3.05 -22.60 -3.86
C ASP A 309 -3.07 -23.72 -4.93
N ASP A 310 -4.26 -24.25 -5.27
CA ASP A 310 -4.44 -25.26 -6.32
C ASP A 310 -4.50 -24.61 -7.71
N ARG A 311 -3.46 -24.87 -8.49
CA ARG A 311 -3.30 -24.43 -9.88
C ARG A 311 -4.42 -24.91 -10.80
N ASN A 312 -5.03 -26.06 -10.55
CA ASN A 312 -6.14 -26.58 -11.33
C ASN A 312 -7.41 -25.73 -11.13
N LEU A 313 -7.70 -25.35 -9.88
CA LEU A 313 -8.82 -24.46 -9.55
C LEU A 313 -8.62 -23.06 -10.14
N LEU A 314 -7.41 -22.52 -10.05
CA LEU A 314 -7.08 -21.23 -10.68
C LEU A 314 -7.25 -21.28 -12.21
N ASN A 315 -6.79 -22.36 -12.86
CA ASN A 315 -6.95 -22.55 -14.30
C ASN A 315 -8.42 -22.78 -14.70
N ARG A 316 -9.19 -23.51 -13.88
CA ARG A 316 -10.64 -23.67 -14.06
C ARG A 316 -11.34 -22.32 -14.00
N LEU A 317 -11.04 -21.50 -13.00
CA LEU A 317 -11.61 -20.17 -12.85
C LEU A 317 -11.29 -19.24 -14.04
N LEU A 318 -10.04 -19.25 -14.53
CA LEU A 318 -9.65 -18.52 -15.74
C LEU A 318 -10.47 -18.95 -16.97
N ASN A 319 -10.73 -20.23 -17.14
CA ASN A 319 -11.57 -20.69 -18.25
C ASN A 319 -13.05 -20.30 -18.07
N LEU A 320 -13.56 -20.38 -16.84
CA LEU A 320 -14.92 -19.96 -16.50
C LEU A 320 -15.11 -18.45 -16.68
N SER A 321 -14.07 -17.63 -16.49
CA SER A 321 -14.16 -16.18 -16.67
C SER A 321 -14.40 -15.74 -18.12
N LEU A 322 -14.29 -16.65 -19.10
CA LEU A 322 -14.66 -16.37 -20.50
C LEU A 322 -16.11 -16.76 -20.83
N ASN A 323 -16.83 -17.36 -19.88
CA ASN A 323 -18.24 -17.68 -20.04
C ASN A 323 -19.10 -16.61 -19.37
N SER A 324 -19.71 -15.75 -20.19
CA SER A 324 -20.52 -14.61 -19.76
C SER A 324 -21.79 -15.00 -18.98
N GLU A 325 -22.26 -16.25 -19.11
CA GLU A 325 -23.39 -16.77 -18.34
C GLU A 325 -23.03 -17.03 -16.88
N VAL A 326 -21.74 -17.26 -16.61
CA VAL A 326 -21.22 -17.68 -15.30
C VAL A 326 -20.49 -16.54 -14.61
N VAL A 327 -19.61 -15.85 -15.33
CA VAL A 327 -18.86 -14.67 -14.86
C VAL A 327 -19.13 -13.55 -15.85
N LEU A 328 -19.57 -12.39 -15.36
CA LEU A 328 -19.87 -11.24 -16.22
C LEU A 328 -18.61 -10.79 -16.96
N ASP A 329 -18.76 -10.36 -18.22
CA ASP A 329 -17.62 -9.92 -19.06
C ASP A 329 -16.80 -8.80 -18.40
N GLN A 330 -17.46 -7.91 -17.65
CA GLN A 330 -16.80 -6.83 -16.89
C GLN A 330 -15.91 -7.34 -15.74
N ASP A 331 -16.23 -8.51 -15.17
CA ASP A 331 -15.49 -9.12 -14.06
C ASP A 331 -14.37 -10.06 -14.56
N ALA A 332 -14.36 -10.42 -15.84
CA ALA A 332 -13.39 -11.34 -16.42
C ALA A 332 -11.94 -10.83 -16.32
N ILE A 333 -11.73 -9.53 -16.53
CA ILE A 333 -10.41 -8.89 -16.42
C ILE A 333 -9.94 -8.92 -14.96
N ASP A 334 -10.84 -8.66 -14.01
CA ASP A 334 -10.52 -8.69 -12.58
C ASP A 334 -10.08 -10.08 -12.15
N VAL A 335 -10.73 -11.15 -12.63
CA VAL A 335 -10.28 -12.54 -12.39
C VAL A 335 -8.85 -12.74 -12.88
N ILE A 336 -8.54 -12.32 -14.11
CA ILE A 336 -7.19 -12.48 -14.68
C ILE A 336 -6.15 -11.70 -13.85
N ILE A 337 -6.47 -10.46 -13.45
CA ILE A 337 -5.59 -9.62 -12.62
C ILE A 337 -5.35 -10.26 -11.26
N HIS A 338 -6.40 -10.75 -10.59
CA HIS A 338 -6.29 -11.35 -9.27
C HIS A 338 -5.52 -12.69 -9.30
N VAL A 339 -5.79 -13.56 -10.29
CA VAL A 339 -4.99 -14.79 -10.50
C VAL A 339 -3.52 -14.46 -10.82
N ALA A 340 -3.25 -13.37 -11.55
CA ALA A 340 -1.88 -12.92 -11.81
C ALA A 340 -1.13 -12.43 -10.54
N ARG A 341 -1.86 -11.93 -9.53
CA ARG A 341 -1.29 -11.52 -8.23
C ARG A 341 -1.02 -12.71 -7.31
N ASN A 342 -1.71 -13.84 -7.50
CA ASN A 342 -1.45 -15.08 -6.78
C ASN A 342 -0.09 -15.68 -7.20
N PRO A 343 0.83 -15.99 -6.27
CA PRO A 343 2.12 -16.62 -6.59
C PRO A 343 1.99 -17.93 -7.40
N HIS A 344 0.96 -18.73 -7.12
CA HIS A 344 0.65 -20.00 -7.79
C HIS A 344 -0.08 -19.79 -9.14
N GLY A 345 -0.70 -18.63 -9.36
CA GLY A 345 -1.46 -18.28 -10.56
C GLY A 345 -0.72 -17.39 -11.57
N ARG A 346 0.37 -16.73 -11.17
CA ARG A 346 1.06 -15.69 -11.95
C ARG A 346 1.41 -16.10 -13.38
N ASP A 347 2.04 -17.26 -13.54
CA ASP A 347 2.44 -17.79 -14.85
C ASP A 347 1.27 -18.35 -15.65
N LEU A 348 0.26 -18.93 -14.97
CA LEU A 348 -0.99 -19.39 -15.58
C LEU A 348 -1.75 -18.22 -16.20
N ALA A 349 -1.97 -17.14 -15.45
CA ALA A 349 -2.65 -15.95 -15.92
C ALA A 349 -1.91 -15.30 -17.09
N TRP A 350 -0.57 -15.21 -17.03
CA TRP A 350 0.22 -14.68 -18.14
C TRP A 350 0.10 -15.52 -19.42
N LYS A 351 0.17 -16.85 -19.30
CA LYS A 351 -0.04 -17.75 -20.43
C LYS A 351 -1.46 -17.60 -20.99
N PHE A 352 -2.46 -17.66 -20.12
CA PHE A 352 -3.87 -17.54 -20.47
C PHE A 352 -4.17 -16.24 -21.22
N PHE A 353 -3.66 -15.11 -20.72
CA PHE A 353 -3.83 -13.80 -21.36
C PHE A 353 -3.27 -13.77 -22.78
N ARG A 354 -2.07 -14.34 -23.01
CA ARG A 354 -1.49 -14.44 -24.35
C ARG A 354 -2.30 -15.35 -25.27
N ASP A 355 -2.69 -16.52 -24.78
CA ASP A 355 -3.43 -17.52 -25.55
C ASP A 355 -4.83 -17.02 -25.94
N LYS A 356 -5.45 -16.20 -25.09
CA LYS A 356 -6.82 -15.70 -25.25
C LYS A 356 -6.90 -14.23 -25.68
N TRP A 357 -5.77 -13.61 -26.03
CA TRP A 357 -5.68 -12.18 -26.36
C TRP A 357 -6.72 -11.71 -27.38
N LYS A 358 -6.95 -12.46 -28.45
CA LYS A 358 -7.94 -12.09 -29.49
C LYS A 358 -9.36 -11.96 -28.92
N ILE A 359 -9.74 -12.86 -28.01
CA ILE A 359 -11.06 -12.86 -27.38
C ILE A 359 -11.16 -11.66 -26.44
N LEU A 360 -10.19 -11.51 -25.55
CA LEU A 360 -10.14 -10.43 -24.56
C LEU A 360 -10.16 -9.05 -25.21
N ASN A 361 -9.34 -8.83 -26.25
CA ASN A 361 -9.26 -7.55 -26.96
C ASN A 361 -10.59 -7.17 -27.66
N THR A 362 -11.34 -8.17 -28.13
CA THR A 362 -12.65 -7.96 -28.76
C THR A 362 -13.71 -7.60 -27.72
N SER A 363 -13.74 -8.30 -26.58
CA SER A 363 -14.69 -8.04 -25.51
C SER A 363 -14.45 -6.69 -24.83
N CYS A 364 -13.20 -6.32 -24.56
CA CYS A 364 -12.87 -5.00 -24.00
C CYS A 364 -13.33 -3.85 -24.91
N SER A 365 -13.05 -3.94 -26.21
CA SER A 365 -13.50 -2.93 -27.18
C SER A 365 -15.03 -2.76 -27.21
N LYS A 366 -15.79 -3.83 -26.96
CA LYS A 366 -17.26 -3.80 -26.86
C LYS A 366 -17.75 -3.18 -25.55
N ILE A 367 -17.09 -3.45 -24.44
CA ILE A 367 -17.41 -2.85 -23.13
C ILE A 367 -17.20 -1.32 -23.19
N TYR A 368 -16.05 -0.87 -23.71
CA TYR A 368 -15.76 0.56 -23.85
C TYR A 368 -16.68 1.29 -24.86
N SER A 369 -17.18 0.59 -25.89
CA SER A 369 -18.15 1.17 -26.82
C SER A 369 -19.57 1.22 -26.25
N GLN A 370 -19.93 0.34 -25.30
CA GLN A 370 -21.20 0.43 -24.58
C GLN A 370 -21.21 1.58 -23.56
N ASP A 371 -20.11 1.85 -22.86
CA ASP A 371 -20.01 3.01 -21.95
C ASP A 371 -20.15 4.36 -22.69
N ILE A 372 -19.68 4.44 -23.94
CA ILE A 372 -19.87 5.61 -24.81
C ILE A 372 -21.33 5.74 -25.30
N LEU A 373 -22.08 4.65 -25.37
CA LEU A 373 -23.49 4.67 -25.78
C LEU A 373 -24.45 5.04 -24.62
N PHE A 374 -24.04 4.85 -23.37
CA PHE A 374 -24.85 5.19 -22.18
C PHE A 374 -24.55 6.57 -21.59
N HIS A 375 -23.43 7.21 -21.96
CA HIS A 375 -23.17 8.62 -21.68
C HIS A 375 -23.13 9.41 -23.00
N GLY A 376 -24.21 10.17 -23.21
CA GLY A 376 -24.58 10.87 -24.43
C GLY A 376 -23.47 11.49 -25.27
N GLU A 377 -23.73 11.44 -26.58
CA GLU A 377 -23.33 12.38 -27.63
C GLU A 377 -22.50 13.59 -27.15
N ASN A 378 -21.19 13.50 -27.36
CA ASN A 378 -20.35 14.49 -28.06
C ASN A 378 -18.89 14.29 -27.65
N SER A 379 -18.11 13.63 -28.50
CA SER A 379 -16.69 13.96 -28.69
C SER A 379 -16.09 13.05 -29.76
N LEU A 380 -15.71 13.72 -30.85
CA LEU A 380 -14.90 13.28 -31.97
C LEU A 380 -13.86 12.18 -31.65
N ALA A 381 -13.86 11.18 -32.53
CA ALA A 381 -12.80 10.18 -32.66
C ALA A 381 -11.43 10.82 -32.99
N PRO A 382 -10.31 10.28 -32.50
CA PRO A 382 -9.03 10.42 -33.16
C PRO A 382 -8.78 9.21 -34.07
N THR A 383 -8.67 9.51 -35.36
CA THR A 383 -8.03 8.68 -36.38
C THR A 383 -6.53 8.49 -36.08
N LEU A 384 -6.09 7.23 -36.19
CA LEU A 384 -4.76 6.68 -36.49
C LEU A 384 -3.52 7.21 -35.73
#